data_AF-A0A0F6HFZ3-F1
#
_entry.id   AF-A0A0F6HFZ3-F1
#
_cell.length_a   1.000
_cell.length_b   1.000
_cell.length_c   1.000
_cell.angle_alpha   90.00
_cell.angle_beta   90.00
_cell.angle_gamma   90.00
#
_symmetry.space_group_name_H-M   'P 1'
#
loop_
_entity.id
_entity.type
_entity.pdbx_description
1 polymer ?
#
loop_
_entity_poly.entity_id
_entity_poly.type
_entity_poly.pdbx_seq_one_letter_code
_entity_poly.pdbx_strand_id
1 'polypeptide(L)'
;MENCHLILEQVLDELVNLEGIILYSLFQLPIDLENRKRFYDRLLSSGKICYFAVEGLKLSNQEEMERIENLWKIKLILPDCLNY
;
A
#
# COMPACT_ATOMS: atom_id res chain seq x y z
N MET A 1 -4.81 15.44 0.68
CA MET A 1 -6.27 15.42 0.90
C MET A 1 -6.60 14.07 1.49
N GLU A 2 -7.22 14.02 2.66
CA GLU A 2 -7.66 12.75 3.23
C GLU A 2 -8.60 12.03 2.24
N ASN A 3 -8.42 10.71 2.11
CA ASN A 3 -9.25 9.82 1.30
C ASN A 3 -9.33 10.13 -0.21
N CYS A 4 -8.43 10.96 -0.75
CA CYS A 4 -8.36 11.20 -2.19
C CYS A 4 -7.41 10.19 -2.85
N HIS A 5 -7.96 9.02 -3.18
CA HIS A 5 -7.23 7.93 -3.86
C HIS A 5 -7.48 7.88 -5.37
N LEU A 6 -8.12 8.89 -5.96
CA LEU A 6 -8.49 8.89 -7.40
C LEU A 6 -7.29 8.62 -8.32
N ILE A 7 -6.14 9.25 -8.05
CA ILE A 7 -4.92 9.03 -8.84
C ILE A 7 -4.41 7.60 -8.66
N LEU A 8 -4.45 7.07 -7.42
CA LEU A 8 -4.05 5.70 -7.14
C LEU A 8 -4.94 4.70 -7.90
N GLU A 9 -6.26 4.87 -7.85
CA GLU A 9 -7.21 4.02 -8.57
C GLU A 9 -7.00 4.11 -10.08
N GLN A 10 -6.79 5.31 -10.64
CA GLN A 10 -6.48 5.45 -12.06
C GLN A 10 -5.18 4.72 -12.44
N VAL A 11 -4.13 4.84 -11.63
CA VAL A 11 -2.87 4.11 -11.87
C VAL A 11 -3.08 2.58 -11.80
N LEU A 12 -3.93 2.11 -10.89
CA LEU A 12 -4.27 0.68 -10.81
C LEU A 12 -5.12 0.21 -12.00
N ASP A 13 -5.96 1.06 -12.57
CA ASP A 13 -6.74 0.76 -13.77
C ASP A 13 -5.83 0.64 -15.00
N GLU A 14 -4.78 1.46 -15.05
CA GLU A 14 -3.77 1.46 -16.11
C GLU A 14 -2.66 0.42 -15.90
N LEU A 15 -2.70 -0.35 -14.80
CA LEU A 15 -1.64 -1.27 -14.37
C LEU A 15 -1.24 -2.31 -15.42
N VAL A 16 -2.18 -2.71 -16.30
CA VAL A 16 -1.91 -3.60 -17.43
C VAL A 16 -0.87 -3.03 -18.40
N ASN A 17 -0.83 -1.71 -18.55
CA ASN A 17 0.07 -0.98 -19.45
C ASN A 17 1.38 -0.54 -18.77
N LEU A 18 1.53 -0.82 -17.47
CA LEU A 18 2.69 -0.43 -16.67
C LEU A 18 3.54 -1.65 -16.32
N GLU A 19 4.84 -1.47 -16.10
CA GLU A 19 5.71 -2.53 -15.57
C GLU A 19 5.53 -2.73 -14.05
N GLY A 20 5.10 -1.68 -13.35
CA GLY A 20 4.89 -1.67 -11.90
C GLY A 20 4.56 -0.28 -11.40
N ILE A 21 4.48 -0.13 -10.08
CA ILE A 21 4.18 1.14 -9.40
C ILE A 21 5.35 1.50 -8.48
N ILE A 22 5.61 2.79 -8.32
CA ILE A 22 6.45 3.30 -7.25
C ILE A 22 5.62 4.30 -6.44
N LEU A 23 5.41 3.98 -5.17
CA LEU A 23 4.87 4.90 -4.18
C LEU A 23 6.05 5.51 -3.42
N TYR A 24 5.93 6.79 -3.08
CA TYR A 24 6.93 7.47 -2.26
C TYR A 24 7.00 6.85 -0.86
N SER A 25 5.86 6.55 -0.24
CA SER A 25 5.79 5.91 1.08
C SER A 25 4.64 4.92 1.16
N LEU A 26 4.81 3.91 2.03
CA LEU A 26 3.75 2.94 2.38
C LEU A 26 2.48 3.61 2.91
N PHE A 27 2.61 4.80 3.49
CA PHE A 27 1.50 5.57 4.06
C PHE A 27 0.72 6.40 3.02
N GLN A 28 1.04 6.26 1.73
CA GLN A 28 0.17 6.72 0.64
C GLN A 28 -0.95 5.71 0.31
N LEU A 29 -0.87 4.50 0.86
CA LEU A 29 -1.96 3.53 0.77
C LEU A 29 -3.19 3.98 1.59
N PRO A 30 -4.39 3.47 1.28
CA PRO A 30 -5.58 3.75 2.06
C PRO A 30 -5.43 3.35 3.54
N ILE A 31 -5.90 4.23 4.43
CA ILE A 31 -5.98 3.95 5.87
C ILE A 31 -7.00 2.82 6.13
N ASP A 32 -8.12 2.86 5.43
CA ASP A 32 -9.15 1.82 5.50
C ASP A 32 -8.60 0.46 5.04
N LEU A 33 -8.83 -0.56 5.87
CA LEU A 33 -8.29 -1.90 5.67
C LEU A 33 -8.83 -2.55 4.40
N GLU A 34 -10.12 -2.39 4.12
CA GLU A 34 -10.75 -3.06 2.98
C GLU A 34 -10.30 -2.42 1.66
N ASN A 35 -10.16 -1.08 1.63
CA ASN A 35 -9.58 -0.38 0.48
C ASN A 35 -8.13 -0.82 0.23
N ARG A 36 -7.34 -0.97 1.29
CA ARG A 36 -5.94 -1.40 1.19
C ARG A 36 -5.79 -2.85 0.77
N LYS A 37 -6.66 -3.75 1.24
CA LYS A 37 -6.74 -5.13 0.74
C LYS A 37 -7.03 -5.19 -0.75
N ARG A 38 -8.00 -4.40 -1.23
CA ARG A 38 -8.30 -4.32 -2.67
C ARG A 38 -7.08 -3.87 -3.49
N PHE A 39 -6.29 -2.93 -2.99
CA PHE A 39 -5.03 -2.55 -3.61
C PHE A 39 -4.06 -3.75 -3.72
N TYR A 40 -3.88 -4.51 -2.64
CA TYR A 40 -3.01 -5.69 -2.66
C TYR A 40 -3.49 -6.76 -3.62
N ASP A 41 -4.78 -7.08 -3.59
CA ASP A 41 -5.38 -8.09 -4.46
C ASP A 41 -5.20 -7.72 -5.93
N ARG A 42 -5.45 -6.46 -6.31
CA ARG A 42 -5.24 -5.96 -7.67
C ARG A 42 -3.79 -6.05 -8.09
N LEU A 43 -2.86 -5.65 -7.23
CA LEU A 43 -1.44 -5.68 -7.57
C LEU A 43 -0.93 -7.13 -7.68
N LEU A 44 -1.22 -7.99 -6.72
CA LEU A 44 -0.77 -9.38 -6.70
C LEU A 44 -1.39 -10.20 -7.84
N SER A 45 -2.69 -10.01 -8.13
CA SER A 45 -3.35 -10.68 -9.26
C SER A 45 -2.80 -10.26 -10.63
N SER A 46 -2.30 -9.02 -10.75
CA SER A 46 -1.66 -8.54 -11.97
C SER A 46 -0.23 -9.07 -12.18
N GLY A 47 0.38 -9.66 -11.14
CA GLY A 47 1.79 -10.10 -11.15
C GLY A 47 2.80 -8.94 -11.22
N LYS A 48 2.36 -7.69 -11.01
CA LYS A 48 3.21 -6.50 -11.03
C LYS A 48 3.84 -6.26 -9.67
N ILE A 49 4.88 -5.43 -9.66
CA ILE A 49 5.60 -5.07 -8.44
C ILE A 49 5.29 -3.62 -8.07
N CYS A 50 5.07 -3.36 -6.79
CA CYS A 50 5.01 -2.01 -6.23
C CYS A 50 6.20 -1.77 -5.31
N TYR A 51 6.91 -0.66 -5.48
CA TYR A 51 7.99 -0.25 -4.59
C TYR A 51 7.55 0.91 -3.68
N PHE A 52 8.10 0.94 -2.47
CA PHE A 52 7.91 2.02 -1.50
C PHE A 52 9.25 2.68 -1.21
N ALA A 53 9.45 3.89 -1.76
CA ALA A 53 10.77 4.51 -1.84
C ALA A 53 11.37 4.87 -0.47
N VAL A 54 10.56 5.43 0.43
CA VAL A 54 11.02 5.86 1.76
C VAL A 54 11.40 4.67 2.64
N GLU A 55 10.62 3.59 2.60
CA GLU A 55 10.84 2.44 3.48
C GLU A 55 11.77 1.38 2.89
N GLY A 56 12.12 1.49 1.61
CA GLY A 56 12.95 0.49 0.92
C GLY A 56 12.25 -0.87 0.83
N LEU A 57 10.93 -0.87 0.74
CA LEU A 57 10.11 -2.08 0.66
C LEU A 57 9.59 -2.28 -0.76
N LYS A 58 9.18 -3.51 -1.05
CA LYS A 58 8.41 -3.85 -2.25
C LYS A 58 7.24 -4.75 -1.89
N LEU A 59 6.26 -4.78 -2.77
CA LEU A 59 5.13 -5.70 -2.75
C LEU A 59 5.10 -6.46 -4.08
N SER A 60 5.39 -7.75 -3.99
CA SER A 60 5.38 -8.71 -5.10
C SER A 60 4.82 -10.08 -4.71
N ASN A 61 4.61 -10.33 -3.42
CA ASN A 61 4.10 -11.59 -2.89
C ASN A 61 3.39 -11.40 -1.54
N GLN A 62 2.82 -12.49 -1.04
CA GLN A 62 2.04 -12.52 0.20
C GLN A 62 2.87 -12.19 1.46
N GLU A 63 4.12 -12.67 1.54
CA GLU A 63 5.01 -12.42 2.68
C GLU A 63 5.32 -10.92 2.81
N GLU A 64 5.61 -10.27 1.68
CA GLU A 64 5.85 -8.83 1.60
C GLU A 64 4.60 -8.02 1.95
N MET A 65 3.43 -8.46 1.49
CA MET A 65 2.14 -7.86 1.86
C MET A 65 1.92 -7.91 3.37
N GLU A 66 2.14 -9.06 4.00
CA GLU A 66 2.00 -9.21 5.46
C GLU A 66 2.97 -8.29 6.22
N ARG A 67 4.20 -8.14 5.72
CA ARG A 67 5.18 -7.21 6.30
C ARG A 67 4.71 -5.76 6.23
N ILE A 68 4.15 -5.33 5.08
CA ILE A 68 3.58 -3.99 4.91
C ILE A 68 2.39 -3.79 5.86
N GLU A 69 1.51 -4.78 5.99
CA GLU A 69 0.37 -4.71 6.91
C GLU A 69 0.79 -4.60 8.37
N ASN A 70 1.87 -5.27 8.77
CA ASN A 70 2.40 -5.13 10.12
C ASN A 70 2.90 -3.71 10.40
N LEU A 71 3.51 -3.04 9.43
CA LEU A 71 3.89 -1.63 9.56
C LEU A 71 2.69 -0.70 9.66
N TRP A 72 1.63 -0.97 8.90
CA TRP A 72 0.35 -0.26 9.04
C TRP A 72 -0.25 -0.42 10.44
N LYS A 73 -0.29 -1.65 10.97
CA LYS A 73 -0.77 -1.91 12.33
C LYS A 73 0.02 -1.13 13.38
N ILE A 74 1.36 -1.13 13.27
CA ILE A 74 2.22 -0.35 14.17
C ILE A 74 1.87 1.14 14.07
N LYS A 75 1.75 1.68 12.84
CA LYS A 75 1.40 3.09 12.63
C LYS A 75 0.04 3.46 13.25
N LEU A 76 -0.94 2.57 13.16
CA LEU A 76 -2.29 2.79 13.69
C LEU A 76 -2.35 2.73 15.22
N ILE A 77 -1.53 1.88 15.86
CA ILE A 77 -1.51 1.72 17.32
C ILE A 77 -0.58 2.75 18.00
N LEU A 78 0.45 3.25 17.29
CA LEU A 78 1.44 4.17 17.85
C LEU A 78 0.87 5.40 18.59
N PRO A 79 -0.21 6.07 18.11
CA PRO A 79 -0.83 7.18 18.83
C PRO A 79 -1.36 6.79 20.22
N ASP A 80 -1.84 5.56 20.39
CA ASP A 80 -2.37 5.05 21.66
C ASP A 80 -1.25 4.75 22.67
N CYS A 81 -0.02 4.53 22.19
CA CYS A 81 1.14 4.27 23.05
C CYS A 81 1.66 5.52 23.79
N LEU A 82 1.30 6.73 23.35
CA LEU A 82 1.79 7.98 23.94
C LEU A 82 0.84 8.55 25.02
N ASN A 83 -0.30 7.90 25.27
CA ASN A 83 -1.33 8.35 26.20
C ASN A 83 -1.20 7.74 27.63
N TYR A 84 0.03 7.48 28.09
CA TYR A 84 0.32 6.97 29.44
C TYR A 84 0.87 8.04 30.37
#